data_AF-A0A7L4NCT9-F1
#
_entry.id   AF-A0A7L4NCT9-F1
#
_cell.length_a   1.000
_cell.length_b   1.000
_cell.length_c   1.000
_cell.angle_alpha   90.00
_cell.angle_beta   90.00
_cell.angle_gamma   90.00
#
_symmetry.space_group_name_H-M   'P 1'
#
loop_
_entity.id
_entity.type
_entity.pdbx_description
1 polymer ?
#
loop_
_entity_poly.entity_id
_entity_poly.type
_entity_poly.pdbx_seq_one_letter_code
_entity_poly.pdbx_strand_id
1 'polypeptide(L)'
;QVPHFVPDTPAARADLAAQYTTIGRMDQGGSRGGPGWCQRVPRSLPPHLSSSPLHAGIGLVLEELRRAGFLNSTLVIYTSDNGIPFPSGRTNLYRSGTAEPLLISSPEHPGRWGQVSQAFATLLDLTPTVLDWFSIPYPSYSIFGKKRVQLTGKSLLPALESEQPWATAFSSQSHHEATMYYPMRAVQHRQFRLVHNLNYKMPFPIDQDFYVSPTFQDLLNRTRAGQPTHWNKTLRQYYYRDRWELFDCSRDPSESHNLAPDPRYAGVFQLLRTQLLKWQWDTGDPWVCAPDAVLEEKLSPRCRPLHNEL
;
A
#
# COMPACT_ATOMS: atom_id res chain seq x y z
N GLN A 1 20.31 5.42 -8.21
CA GLN A 1 19.47 4.36 -8.82
C GLN A 1 18.04 4.61 -8.37
N VAL A 2 17.07 4.61 -9.29
CA VAL A 2 15.64 4.78 -8.96
C VAL A 2 14.98 3.41 -8.70
N PRO A 3 13.83 3.35 -7.99
CA PRO A 3 13.03 2.12 -7.93
C PRO A 3 12.65 1.63 -9.33
N HIS A 4 12.57 0.31 -9.53
CA HIS A 4 12.37 -0.30 -10.86
C HIS A 4 11.09 0.13 -11.60
N PHE A 5 10.08 0.60 -10.85
CA PHE A 5 8.81 1.08 -11.37
C PHE A 5 8.80 2.58 -11.68
N VAL A 6 9.90 3.29 -11.42
CA VAL A 6 10.07 4.71 -11.72
C VAL A 6 10.92 4.84 -13.00
N PRO A 7 10.54 5.70 -13.96
CA PRO A 7 11.37 5.98 -15.14
C PRO A 7 12.78 6.45 -14.74
N ASP A 8 13.83 5.88 -15.32
CA ASP A 8 15.21 6.24 -14.95
C ASP A 8 15.73 7.45 -15.75
N THR A 9 15.07 8.60 -15.58
CA THR A 9 15.39 9.86 -16.28
C THR A 9 15.94 10.93 -15.32
N PRO A 10 16.64 11.97 -15.82
CA PRO A 10 17.07 13.09 -14.98
C PRO A 10 15.93 13.77 -14.22
N ALA A 11 14.76 13.93 -14.86
CA ALA A 11 13.58 14.52 -14.25
C ALA A 11 13.09 13.68 -13.07
N ALA A 12 12.95 12.37 -13.27
CA ALA A 12 12.51 11.45 -12.22
C ALA A 12 13.49 11.35 -11.05
N ARG A 13 14.80 11.36 -11.32
CA ARG A 13 15.83 11.38 -10.27
C ARG A 13 15.79 12.66 -9.45
N ALA A 14 15.57 13.82 -10.09
CA ALA A 14 15.45 15.10 -9.41
C ALA A 14 14.17 15.18 -8.57
N ASP A 15 13.04 14.71 -9.11
CA ASP A 15 11.74 14.64 -8.42
C ASP A 15 11.82 13.72 -7.19
N LEU A 16 12.40 12.52 -7.34
CA LEU A 16 12.63 11.60 -6.22
C LEU A 16 13.51 12.22 -5.13
N ALA A 17 14.60 12.91 -5.50
CA ALA A 17 15.43 13.62 -4.54
C ALA A 17 14.66 14.74 -3.83
N ALA A 18 13.80 15.47 -4.56
CA ALA A 18 12.98 16.53 -4.01
C ALA A 18 11.99 16.02 -2.94
N GLN A 19 11.41 14.84 -3.13
CA GLN A 19 10.51 14.21 -2.15
C GLN A 19 11.21 13.97 -0.80
N TYR A 20 12.48 13.57 -0.82
CA TYR A 20 13.28 13.41 0.41
C TYR A 20 13.61 14.73 1.10
N THR A 21 13.64 15.84 0.36
CA THR A 21 13.92 17.18 0.90
C THR A 21 12.68 17.98 1.32
N THR A 22 11.51 17.74 0.69
CA THR A 22 10.34 18.64 0.80
C THR A 22 9.48 18.41 2.06
N ILE A 23 9.71 17.36 2.84
CA ILE A 23 9.11 17.21 4.19
C ILE A 23 9.72 18.25 5.19
N GLY A 24 10.52 19.21 4.74
CA GLY A 24 11.31 20.16 5.54
C GLY A 24 10.79 21.57 5.75
N ARG A 25 9.48 21.83 5.63
CA ARG A 25 8.93 23.19 5.86
C ARG A 25 8.05 23.36 7.09
N MET A 26 8.10 22.44 8.06
CA MET A 26 7.54 22.70 9.41
C MET A 26 8.55 23.27 10.42
N ASP A 27 9.86 23.24 10.12
CA ASP A 27 10.91 23.66 11.09
C ASP A 27 11.34 25.14 11.01
N GLN A 28 10.70 25.99 10.21
CA GLN A 28 11.02 27.43 10.18
C GLN A 28 10.13 28.29 11.09
N GLY A 29 9.35 27.66 11.97
CA GLY A 29 8.52 28.34 12.96
C GLY A 29 9.03 28.16 14.38
N GLY A 30 10.23 28.69 14.71
CA GLY A 30 10.56 28.95 16.11
C GLY A 30 11.99 28.64 16.57
N SER A 31 12.62 29.69 17.09
CA SER A 31 13.76 29.70 18.03
C SER A 31 15.17 29.44 17.49
N ARG A 32 16.01 30.44 17.76
CA ARG A 32 17.47 30.45 17.63
C ARG A 32 18.07 29.55 18.73
N GLY A 33 18.95 28.61 18.37
CA GLY A 33 19.77 27.90 19.36
C GLY A 33 20.72 26.83 18.81
N GLY A 34 22.00 27.19 18.59
CA GLY A 34 23.19 26.35 18.78
C GLY A 34 23.53 25.19 17.79
N PRO A 35 24.80 24.99 17.39
CA PRO A 35 25.21 23.91 16.50
C PRO A 35 25.66 22.64 17.26
N GLY A 36 25.34 21.48 16.71
CA GLY A 36 25.67 20.14 17.22
C GLY A 36 24.36 19.38 17.41
N TRP A 37 24.10 18.23 16.80
CA TRP A 37 24.83 16.98 16.95
C TRP A 37 24.31 16.02 15.89
N CYS A 38 24.93 15.97 14.72
CA CYS A 38 24.64 14.96 13.69
C CYS A 38 25.94 14.22 13.36
N GLN A 39 26.48 13.50 14.35
CA GLN A 39 27.64 12.63 14.15
C GLN A 39 27.50 11.36 14.99
N ARG A 40 26.74 10.40 14.45
CA ARG A 40 27.06 8.95 14.41
C ARG A 40 25.84 8.17 13.91
N VAL A 41 25.71 8.09 12.59
CA VAL A 41 24.87 7.10 11.88
C VAL A 41 25.84 6.17 11.11
N PRO A 42 25.62 4.85 11.05
CA PRO A 42 26.52 3.92 10.36
C PRO A 42 26.76 4.30 8.89
N ARG A 43 28.02 4.16 8.44
CA ARG A 43 28.58 4.64 7.16
C ARG A 43 28.11 3.90 5.88
N SER A 44 26.86 3.46 5.79
CA SER A 44 26.37 2.74 4.59
C SER A 44 25.24 3.43 3.82
N LEU A 45 24.80 4.62 4.23
CA LEU A 45 23.81 5.41 3.49
C LEU A 45 24.43 6.72 2.95
N PRO A 46 24.14 7.12 1.70
CA PRO A 46 24.54 8.42 1.17
C PRO A 46 24.14 9.56 2.11
N PRO A 47 25.00 10.57 2.33
CA PRO A 47 24.79 11.63 3.33
C PRO A 47 23.49 12.43 3.17
N HIS A 48 22.85 12.41 2.00
CA HIS A 48 21.56 13.07 1.74
C HIS A 48 20.34 12.32 2.29
N LEU A 49 20.46 11.03 2.62
CA LEU A 49 19.37 10.22 3.17
C LEU A 49 19.27 10.31 4.71
N SER A 50 20.35 10.72 5.38
CA SER A 50 20.42 10.83 6.85
C SER A 50 19.78 12.10 7.41
N SER A 51 19.31 13.01 6.55
CA SER A 51 18.81 14.33 6.93
C SER A 51 17.43 14.62 6.35
N SER A 52 16.58 13.59 6.21
CA SER A 52 15.19 13.84 5.84
C SER A 52 14.44 14.41 7.07
N PRO A 53 13.71 15.52 6.94
CA PRO A 53 13.05 16.20 8.06
C PRO A 53 11.99 15.34 8.76
N LEU A 54 11.39 14.39 8.05
CA LEU A 54 10.50 13.40 8.65
C LEU A 54 11.21 12.61 9.76
N HIS A 55 12.45 12.18 9.52
CA HIS A 55 13.25 11.46 10.52
C HIS A 55 13.58 12.36 11.72
N ALA A 56 13.84 13.66 11.49
CA ALA A 56 14.04 14.62 12.57
C ALA A 56 12.77 14.81 13.41
N GLY A 57 11.61 14.94 12.75
CA GLY A 57 10.30 15.06 13.41
C GLY A 57 9.96 13.85 14.30
N ILE A 58 10.22 12.63 13.80
CA ILE A 58 10.07 11.40 14.61
C ILE A 58 10.98 11.46 15.85
N GLY A 59 12.24 11.88 15.67
CA GLY A 59 13.19 12.03 16.77
C GLY A 59 12.71 13.01 17.85
N LEU A 60 12.14 14.14 17.44
CA LEU A 60 11.58 15.14 18.36
C LEU A 60 10.39 14.58 19.16
N VAL A 61 9.43 13.92 18.50
CA VAL A 61 8.28 13.32 19.18
C VAL A 61 8.71 12.27 20.21
N LEU A 62 9.66 11.41 19.86
CA LEU A 62 10.19 10.38 20.78
C LEU A 62 10.98 10.99 21.94
N GLU A 63 11.69 12.10 21.71
CA GLU A 63 12.39 12.83 22.77
C GLU A 63 11.42 13.51 23.73
N GLU A 64 10.32 14.09 23.25
CA GLU A 64 9.30 14.67 24.13
C GLU A 64 8.61 13.58 24.99
N LEU A 65 8.29 12.42 24.42
CA LEU A 65 7.80 11.26 25.19
C LEU A 65 8.81 10.81 26.26
N ARG A 66 10.12 10.87 25.96
CA ARG A 66 11.19 10.55 26.91
C ARG A 66 11.26 11.57 28.04
N ARG A 67 11.27 12.87 27.71
CA ARG A 67 11.33 13.98 28.69
C ARG A 67 10.12 13.98 29.61
N ALA A 68 8.95 13.66 29.09
CA ALA A 68 7.73 13.53 29.88
C ALA A 68 7.67 12.23 30.72
N GLY A 69 8.62 11.30 30.55
CA GLY A 69 8.71 10.05 31.30
C GLY A 69 7.78 8.93 30.80
N PHE A 70 7.15 9.08 29.63
CA PHE A 70 6.15 8.13 29.09
C PHE A 70 6.69 7.17 28.03
N LEU A 71 7.90 7.38 27.51
CA LEU A 71 8.44 6.55 26.44
C LEU A 71 8.43 5.04 26.79
N ASN A 72 8.80 4.70 28.02
CA ASN A 72 8.86 3.29 28.47
C ASN A 72 7.50 2.68 28.84
N SER A 73 6.41 3.42 28.67
CA SER A 73 5.03 2.95 28.86
C SER A 73 4.16 3.17 27.61
N THR A 74 4.79 3.41 26.45
CA THR A 74 4.09 3.76 25.21
C THR A 74 4.41 2.75 24.11
N LEU A 75 3.38 2.16 23.52
CA LEU A 75 3.50 1.44 22.25
C LEU A 75 3.72 2.45 21.11
N VAL A 76 4.83 2.32 20.39
CA VAL A 76 5.14 3.18 19.24
C VAL A 76 4.95 2.40 17.95
N ILE A 77 4.14 2.94 17.05
CA ILE A 77 3.91 2.39 15.70
C ILE A 77 4.28 3.47 14.69
N TYR A 78 5.11 3.13 13.71
CA TYR A 78 5.43 3.98 12.57
C TYR A 78 5.05 3.26 11.27
N THR A 79 4.32 3.96 10.39
CA THR A 79 3.89 3.45 9.09
C THR A 79 3.70 4.59 8.09
N SER A 80 3.41 4.24 6.83
CA SER A 80 2.89 5.13 5.78
C SER A 80 1.47 4.70 5.42
N ASP A 81 0.70 5.58 4.76
CA ASP A 81 -0.69 5.35 4.35
C ASP A 81 -0.80 4.67 2.97
N ASN A 82 0.06 5.05 2.03
CA ASN A 82 0.15 4.46 0.69
C ASN A 82 1.54 4.64 0.06
N GLY A 83 1.75 3.95 -1.05
CA GLY A 83 2.99 4.03 -1.83
C GLY A 83 3.33 5.42 -2.35
N ILE A 84 4.59 5.58 -2.77
CA ILE A 84 5.17 6.86 -3.21
C ILE A 84 4.44 7.46 -4.44
N PRO A 85 4.39 8.79 -4.61
CA PRO A 85 3.64 9.47 -5.68
C PRO A 85 4.40 9.46 -7.02
N PHE A 86 4.69 8.26 -7.54
CA PHE A 86 5.38 8.00 -8.79
C PHE A 86 4.59 7.03 -9.68
N PRO A 87 4.93 6.85 -10.97
CA PRO A 87 4.25 5.87 -11.83
C PRO A 87 4.19 4.49 -11.15
N SER A 88 3.04 3.81 -11.26
CA SER A 88 2.77 2.53 -10.57
C SER A 88 2.78 2.55 -9.02
N GLY A 89 3.07 3.68 -8.39
CA GLY A 89 3.03 3.87 -6.93
C GLY A 89 1.63 4.17 -6.43
N ARG A 90 1.45 5.33 -5.77
CA ARG A 90 0.16 5.83 -5.28
C ARG A 90 -0.96 5.61 -6.30
N THR A 91 -2.17 5.33 -5.79
CA THR A 91 -3.41 4.99 -6.54
C THR A 91 -3.43 3.61 -7.20
N ASN A 92 -2.37 2.81 -7.12
CA ASN A 92 -2.32 1.46 -7.67
C ASN A 92 -2.39 0.38 -6.59
N LEU A 93 -2.95 -0.79 -6.93
CA LEU A 93 -2.85 -2.00 -6.11
C LEU A 93 -1.67 -2.92 -6.51
N TYR A 94 -0.67 -2.36 -7.18
CA TYR A 94 0.64 -3.00 -7.35
C TYR A 94 1.45 -2.91 -6.05
N ARG A 95 2.52 -3.69 -5.93
CA ARG A 95 3.38 -3.67 -4.73
C ARG A 95 3.88 -2.26 -4.42
N SER A 96 4.28 -1.51 -5.44
CA SER A 96 4.74 -0.13 -5.30
C SER A 96 3.70 0.86 -4.75
N GLY A 97 2.41 0.54 -4.83
CA GLY A 97 1.31 1.36 -4.32
C GLY A 97 0.79 0.95 -2.94
N THR A 98 1.10 -0.28 -2.48
CA THR A 98 0.53 -0.85 -1.24
C THR A 98 1.57 -1.35 -0.23
N ALA A 99 2.85 -1.39 -0.59
CA ALA A 99 3.90 -1.86 0.30
C ALA A 99 4.42 -0.71 1.17
N GLU A 100 4.04 -0.73 2.44
CA GLU A 100 4.36 0.33 3.40
C GLU A 100 5.48 -0.10 4.36
N PRO A 101 6.34 0.84 4.81
CA PRO A 101 7.15 0.59 6.00
C PRO A 101 6.25 0.39 7.22
N LEU A 102 6.61 -0.55 8.10
CA LEU A 102 5.92 -0.75 9.37
C LEU A 102 6.94 -1.09 10.45
N LEU A 103 7.01 -0.25 11.48
CA LEU A 103 7.80 -0.48 12.69
C LEU A 103 6.87 -0.49 13.90
N ILE A 104 7.04 -1.46 14.79
CA ILE A 104 6.28 -1.59 16.03
C ILE A 104 7.28 -1.78 17.16
N SER A 105 7.24 -0.90 18.15
CA SER A 105 8.07 -0.95 19.35
C SER A 105 7.19 -0.95 20.58
N SER A 106 7.12 -2.09 21.25
CA SER A 106 6.49 -2.23 22.56
C SER A 106 7.56 -2.27 23.65
N PRO A 107 7.44 -1.47 24.73
CA PRO A 107 8.35 -1.54 25.87
C PRO A 107 8.21 -2.85 26.68
N GLU A 108 7.06 -3.52 26.56
CA GLU A 108 6.76 -4.77 27.27
C GLU A 108 7.27 -6.02 26.53
N HIS A 109 7.51 -5.91 25.22
CA HIS A 109 7.92 -7.03 24.37
C HIS A 109 9.27 -6.76 23.65
N PRO A 110 10.40 -6.65 24.38
CA PRO A 110 11.69 -6.32 23.78
C PRO A 110 12.37 -7.50 23.05
N GLY A 111 11.84 -8.72 23.18
CA GLY A 111 12.49 -9.95 22.71
C GLY A 111 12.84 -9.98 21.22
N ARG A 112 12.15 -9.20 20.40
CA ARG A 112 12.39 -9.08 18.96
C ARG A 112 12.78 -7.68 18.48
N TRP A 113 13.20 -6.79 19.38
CA TRP A 113 13.73 -5.48 18.97
C TRP A 113 14.93 -5.63 18.02
N GLY A 114 14.96 -4.82 16.97
CA GLY A 114 16.00 -4.87 15.94
C GLY A 114 15.90 -6.04 14.96
N GLN A 115 14.89 -6.90 15.08
CA GLN A 115 14.65 -8.00 14.13
C GLN A 115 13.72 -7.58 12.99
N VAL A 116 13.65 -8.43 11.95
CA VAL A 116 12.75 -8.27 10.80
C VAL A 116 11.77 -9.45 10.78
N SER A 117 10.49 -9.17 10.58
CA SER A 117 9.45 -10.19 10.35
C SER A 117 9.18 -10.37 8.86
N GLN A 118 8.90 -11.61 8.45
CA GLN A 118 8.44 -11.97 7.10
C GLN A 118 6.91 -12.18 7.05
N ALA A 119 6.23 -12.07 8.20
CA ALA A 119 4.80 -12.20 8.30
C ALA A 119 4.07 -11.11 7.52
N PHE A 120 2.99 -11.49 6.84
CA PHE A 120 2.12 -10.54 6.14
C PHE A 120 1.24 -9.78 7.14
N ALA A 121 1.38 -8.46 7.12
CA ALA A 121 0.59 -7.51 7.90
C ALA A 121 -0.10 -6.50 6.97
N THR A 122 -1.19 -5.91 7.44
CA THR A 122 -1.93 -4.87 6.74
C THR A 122 -2.23 -3.71 7.68
N LEU A 123 -2.49 -2.51 7.16
CA LEU A 123 -2.91 -1.40 8.01
C LEU A 123 -4.26 -1.65 8.72
N LEU A 124 -5.08 -2.60 8.22
CA LEU A 124 -6.30 -3.06 8.90
C LEU A 124 -5.99 -3.77 10.24
N ASP A 125 -4.74 -4.21 10.44
CA ASP A 125 -4.27 -4.84 11.67
C ASP A 125 -3.97 -3.80 12.78
N LEU A 126 -3.87 -2.50 12.46
CA LEU A 126 -3.51 -1.47 13.45
C LEU A 126 -4.60 -1.27 14.50
N THR A 127 -5.86 -1.12 14.09
CA THR A 127 -6.98 -0.98 15.03
C THR A 127 -7.08 -2.16 16.01
N PRO A 128 -7.12 -3.43 15.58
CA PRO A 128 -7.14 -4.55 16.52
C PRO A 128 -5.86 -4.65 17.36
N THR A 129 -4.68 -4.24 16.86
CA THR A 129 -3.44 -4.18 17.65
C THR A 129 -3.53 -3.16 18.80
N VAL A 130 -4.03 -1.96 18.53
CA VAL A 130 -4.17 -0.90 19.55
C VAL A 130 -5.26 -1.26 20.56
N LEU A 131 -6.37 -1.86 20.11
CA LEU A 131 -7.42 -2.36 20.99
C LEU A 131 -6.88 -3.45 21.92
N ASP A 132 -6.11 -4.40 21.39
CA ASP A 132 -5.45 -5.45 22.17
C ASP A 132 -4.47 -4.89 23.20
N TRP A 133 -3.63 -3.92 22.81
CA TRP A 133 -2.70 -3.22 23.70
C TRP A 133 -3.39 -2.61 24.93
N PHE A 134 -4.59 -2.04 24.74
CA PHE A 134 -5.38 -1.47 25.84
C PHE A 134 -6.39 -2.45 26.45
N SER A 135 -6.40 -3.72 26.03
CA SER A 135 -7.37 -4.73 26.46
C SER A 135 -8.85 -4.31 26.25
N ILE A 136 -9.12 -3.60 25.16
CA ILE A 136 -10.46 -3.11 24.80
C ILE A 136 -11.09 -4.08 23.79
N PRO A 137 -12.24 -4.72 24.10
CA PRO A 137 -12.93 -5.55 23.13
C PRO A 137 -13.56 -4.71 22.03
N TYR A 138 -13.57 -5.23 20.80
CA TYR A 138 -14.33 -4.59 19.71
C TYR A 138 -15.84 -4.73 19.96
N PRO A 139 -16.62 -3.63 19.92
CA PRO A 139 -18.03 -3.69 20.24
C PRO A 139 -18.83 -4.48 19.18
N SER A 140 -19.91 -5.13 19.61
CA SER A 140 -20.85 -5.80 18.71
C SER A 140 -21.92 -4.80 18.25
N TYR A 141 -21.81 -4.33 17.01
CA TYR A 141 -22.81 -3.44 16.39
C TYR A 141 -23.00 -3.74 14.90
N SER A 142 -24.02 -3.15 14.30
CA SER A 142 -24.27 -3.17 12.84
C SER A 142 -24.33 -1.72 12.35
N ILE A 143 -23.79 -1.45 11.15
CA ILE A 143 -23.96 -0.13 10.51
C ILE A 143 -25.31 -0.09 9.79
N PHE A 144 -25.62 -1.14 9.02
CA PHE A 144 -26.86 -1.27 8.28
C PHE A 144 -27.52 -2.62 8.57
N GLY A 145 -28.83 -2.58 8.81
CA GLY A 145 -29.64 -3.78 9.04
C GLY A 145 -29.11 -4.63 10.20
N LYS A 146 -29.00 -5.95 9.97
CA LYS A 146 -28.61 -6.94 10.99
C LYS A 146 -27.18 -7.49 10.79
N LYS A 147 -26.44 -7.02 9.78
CA LYS A 147 -25.08 -7.51 9.50
C LYS A 147 -24.12 -6.87 10.48
N ARG A 148 -23.59 -7.68 11.41
CA ARG A 148 -22.59 -7.24 12.38
C ARG A 148 -21.30 -6.85 11.68
N VAL A 149 -20.69 -5.76 12.13
CA VAL A 149 -19.33 -5.39 11.72
C VAL A 149 -18.33 -6.34 12.37
N GLN A 150 -17.40 -6.86 11.58
CA GLN A 150 -16.29 -7.67 12.06
C GLN A 150 -14.99 -7.15 11.46
N LEU A 151 -13.98 -6.96 12.30
CA LEU A 151 -12.63 -6.66 11.82
C LEU A 151 -12.06 -7.92 11.16
N THR A 152 -11.51 -7.75 9.96
CA THR A 152 -10.77 -8.82 9.27
C THR A 152 -9.27 -8.76 9.54
N GLY A 153 -8.80 -7.64 10.11
CA GLY A 153 -7.45 -7.52 10.66
C GLY A 153 -7.30 -8.26 11.98
N LYS A 154 -6.05 -8.37 12.42
CA LYS A 154 -5.63 -9.09 13.64
C LYS A 154 -4.64 -8.25 14.44
N SER A 155 -4.53 -8.52 15.74
CA SER A 155 -3.47 -7.91 16.54
C SER A 155 -2.08 -8.37 16.07
N LEU A 156 -1.15 -7.43 16.00
CA LEU A 156 0.26 -7.68 15.67
C LEU A 156 1.13 -7.90 16.91
N LEU A 157 0.58 -7.75 18.13
CA LEU A 157 1.34 -7.98 19.36
C LEU A 157 1.96 -9.37 19.45
N PRO A 158 1.30 -10.48 19.03
CA PRO A 158 1.92 -11.81 19.02
C PRO A 158 3.20 -11.90 18.16
N ALA A 159 3.33 -11.05 17.14
CA ALA A 159 4.51 -11.01 16.28
C ALA A 159 5.74 -10.42 16.98
N LEU A 160 5.54 -9.65 18.06
CA LEU A 160 6.61 -9.07 18.88
C LEU A 160 7.30 -10.13 19.76
N GLU A 161 6.62 -11.25 20.02
CA GLU A 161 7.15 -12.37 20.81
C GLU A 161 7.73 -13.48 19.93
N SER A 162 7.01 -13.84 18.86
CA SER A 162 7.40 -14.95 17.98
C SER A 162 6.98 -14.72 16.53
N GLU A 163 7.70 -15.32 15.58
CA GLU A 163 7.39 -15.17 14.16
C GLU A 163 6.07 -15.84 13.79
N GLN A 164 5.21 -15.10 13.10
CA GLN A 164 3.87 -15.54 12.78
C GLN A 164 3.79 -16.08 11.34
N PRO A 165 3.03 -17.15 11.08
CA PRO A 165 2.90 -17.76 9.76
C PRO A 165 1.93 -17.01 8.82
N TRP A 166 1.64 -15.74 9.10
CA TRP A 166 0.67 -14.96 8.35
C TRP A 166 1.16 -14.73 6.92
N ALA A 167 0.31 -15.05 5.94
CA ALA A 167 0.72 -15.15 4.55
C ALA A 167 -0.20 -14.41 3.57
N THR A 168 -1.29 -13.82 4.04
CA THR A 168 -2.32 -13.23 3.17
C THR A 168 -2.60 -11.78 3.56
N ALA A 169 -2.69 -10.91 2.55
CA ALA A 169 -3.12 -9.52 2.66
C ALA A 169 -4.16 -9.21 1.57
N PHE A 170 -5.12 -8.35 1.88
CA PHE A 170 -6.16 -7.89 0.96
C PHE A 170 -6.07 -6.38 0.77
N SER A 171 -6.52 -5.89 -0.38
CA SER A 171 -6.62 -4.45 -0.67
C SER A 171 -7.84 -4.16 -1.52
N SER A 172 -8.46 -3.00 -1.29
CA SER A 172 -9.65 -2.56 -2.01
C SER A 172 -9.57 -1.06 -2.25
N GLN A 173 -9.84 -0.64 -3.48
CA GLN A 173 -9.92 0.76 -3.89
C GLN A 173 -11.12 0.93 -4.82
N SER A 174 -11.88 2.02 -4.67
CA SER A 174 -13.02 2.33 -5.57
C SER A 174 -12.78 3.63 -6.33
N HIS A 175 -12.52 4.72 -5.60
CA HIS A 175 -12.19 6.03 -6.14
C HIS A 175 -10.85 6.52 -5.56
N HIS A 176 -10.27 7.55 -6.17
CA HIS A 176 -9.26 8.40 -5.55
C HIS A 176 -9.82 9.83 -5.45
N GLU A 177 -9.74 10.60 -6.54
CA GLU A 177 -10.63 11.75 -6.72
C GLU A 177 -12.03 11.27 -7.12
N ALA A 178 -13.06 12.09 -6.89
CA ALA A 178 -14.44 11.74 -7.26
C ALA A 178 -14.61 11.44 -8.77
N THR A 179 -13.78 12.05 -9.61
CA THR A 179 -13.74 11.84 -11.07
C THR A 179 -12.97 10.57 -11.49
N MET A 180 -12.26 9.92 -10.57
CA MET A 180 -11.37 8.79 -10.83
C MET A 180 -12.03 7.47 -10.43
N TYR A 181 -13.09 7.06 -11.16
CA TYR A 181 -13.76 5.78 -10.93
C TYR A 181 -13.04 4.61 -11.63
N TYR A 182 -12.12 3.98 -10.89
CA TYR A 182 -11.41 2.77 -11.33
C TYR A 182 -11.30 1.75 -10.19
N PRO A 183 -12.39 1.03 -9.87
CA PRO A 183 -12.38 0.11 -8.75
C PRO A 183 -11.46 -1.08 -8.99
N MET A 184 -10.65 -1.38 -7.97
CA MET A 184 -9.72 -2.50 -7.96
C MET A 184 -9.88 -3.30 -6.68
N ARG A 185 -9.70 -4.61 -6.77
CA ARG A 185 -9.66 -5.54 -5.63
C ARG A 185 -8.42 -6.39 -5.76
N ALA A 186 -7.70 -6.60 -4.67
CA ALA A 186 -6.47 -7.40 -4.71
C ALA A 186 -6.34 -8.31 -3.51
N VAL A 187 -5.70 -9.45 -3.74
CA VAL A 187 -5.21 -10.35 -2.71
C VAL A 187 -3.75 -10.68 -3.00
N GLN A 188 -2.91 -10.64 -1.97
CA GLN A 188 -1.58 -11.20 -2.02
C GLN A 188 -1.51 -12.38 -1.06
N HIS A 189 -1.09 -13.54 -1.56
CA HIS A 189 -0.76 -14.70 -0.76
C HIS A 189 0.69 -15.12 -1.03
N ARG A 190 1.57 -14.90 -0.04
CA ARG A 190 3.01 -15.10 -0.17
C ARG A 190 3.55 -14.35 -1.40
N GLN A 191 4.18 -15.07 -2.33
CA GLN A 191 4.73 -14.50 -3.56
C GLN A 191 3.69 -14.14 -4.61
N PHE A 192 2.45 -14.63 -4.52
CA PHE A 192 1.45 -14.41 -5.56
C PHE A 192 0.55 -13.23 -5.25
N ARG A 193 0.39 -12.32 -6.20
CA ARG A 193 -0.59 -11.22 -6.14
C ARG A 193 -1.59 -11.37 -7.27
N LEU A 194 -2.87 -11.29 -6.93
CA LEU A 194 -3.97 -11.20 -7.89
C LEU A 194 -4.63 -9.82 -7.75
N VAL A 195 -4.77 -9.10 -8.87
CA VAL A 195 -5.50 -7.84 -8.98
C VAL A 195 -6.67 -8.03 -9.93
N HIS A 196 -7.85 -7.55 -9.52
CA HIS A 196 -9.07 -7.47 -10.31
C HIS A 196 -9.38 -6.02 -10.61
N ASN A 197 -9.25 -5.62 -11.88
CA ASN A 197 -9.61 -4.31 -12.38
C ASN A 197 -11.08 -4.36 -12.86
N LEU A 198 -12.01 -3.79 -12.08
CA LEU A 198 -13.44 -3.88 -12.39
C LEU A 198 -13.81 -3.06 -13.64
N ASN A 199 -13.14 -1.92 -13.84
CA ASN A 199 -13.38 -1.01 -14.96
C ASN A 199 -12.27 -1.06 -16.03
N TYR A 200 -11.70 -2.25 -16.26
CA TYR A 200 -10.49 -2.45 -17.09
C TYR A 200 -10.60 -2.01 -18.56
N LYS A 201 -11.82 -1.97 -19.13
CA LYS A 201 -12.06 -1.50 -20.51
C LYS A 201 -11.83 0.02 -20.65
N MET A 202 -11.87 0.77 -19.56
CA MET A 202 -11.58 2.22 -19.52
C MET A 202 -10.11 2.46 -19.15
N PRO A 203 -9.51 3.59 -19.60
CA PRO A 203 -8.14 3.92 -19.21
C PRO A 203 -8.03 4.18 -17.70
N PHE A 204 -6.95 3.71 -17.09
CA PHE A 204 -6.59 4.04 -15.72
C PHE A 204 -6.49 5.57 -15.53
N PRO A 205 -7.22 6.16 -14.59
CA PRO A 205 -7.21 7.60 -14.39
C PRO A 205 -5.93 8.09 -13.72
N ILE A 206 -5.56 9.36 -13.96
CA ILE A 206 -4.41 10.02 -13.35
C ILE A 206 -4.93 11.18 -12.50
N ASP A 207 -4.49 11.26 -11.24
CA ASP A 207 -4.83 12.35 -10.35
C ASP A 207 -4.13 13.66 -10.76
N GLN A 208 -4.76 14.79 -10.44
CA GLN A 208 -4.33 16.12 -10.89
C GLN A 208 -2.94 16.48 -10.34
N ASP A 209 -2.67 16.12 -9.09
CA ASP A 209 -1.39 16.38 -8.43
C ASP A 209 -0.25 15.60 -9.09
N PHE A 210 -0.45 14.29 -9.33
CA PHE A 210 0.54 13.47 -9.99
C PHE A 210 0.71 13.85 -11.47
N TYR A 211 -0.36 14.28 -12.15
CA TYR A 211 -0.29 14.73 -13.54
C TYR A 211 0.73 15.85 -13.74
N VAL A 212 0.77 16.83 -12.84
CA VAL A 212 1.69 17.97 -12.93
C VAL A 212 3.10 17.67 -12.41
N SER A 213 3.35 16.47 -11.89
CA SER A 213 4.68 16.09 -11.40
C SER A 213 5.75 16.13 -12.50
N PRO A 214 6.99 16.55 -12.18
CA PRO A 214 8.09 16.53 -13.14
C PRO A 214 8.30 15.16 -13.78
N THR A 215 8.18 14.09 -12.99
CA THR A 215 8.31 12.71 -13.48
C THR A 215 7.26 12.36 -14.53
N PHE A 216 5.98 12.65 -14.25
CA PHE A 216 4.90 12.29 -15.16
C PHE A 216 4.91 13.14 -16.43
N GLN A 217 5.25 14.43 -16.33
CA GLN A 217 5.39 15.31 -17.48
C GLN A 217 6.52 14.87 -18.42
N ASP A 218 7.69 14.49 -17.88
CA ASP A 218 8.79 13.92 -18.68
C ASP A 218 8.38 12.60 -19.37
N LEU A 219 7.72 11.71 -18.63
CA LEU A 219 7.20 10.44 -19.16
C LEU A 219 6.21 10.67 -20.33
N LEU A 220 5.28 11.61 -20.16
CA LEU A 220 4.28 11.96 -21.17
C LEU A 220 4.93 12.58 -22.41
N ASN A 221 5.85 13.52 -22.24
CA ASN A 221 6.53 14.20 -23.34
C ASN A 221 7.40 13.23 -24.15
N ARG A 222 8.17 12.36 -23.48
CA ARG A 222 8.97 11.31 -24.15
C ARG A 222 8.09 10.37 -24.95
N THR A 223 6.98 9.91 -24.36
CA THR A 223 6.04 9.03 -25.03
C THR A 223 5.45 9.68 -26.29
N ARG A 224 5.03 10.96 -26.22
CA ARG A 224 4.51 11.71 -27.36
C ARG A 224 5.55 11.93 -28.47
N ALA A 225 6.80 12.18 -28.08
CA ALA A 225 7.90 12.38 -29.00
C ALA A 225 8.50 11.08 -29.57
N GLY A 226 7.98 9.90 -29.16
CA GLY A 226 8.54 8.61 -29.55
C GLY A 226 9.95 8.36 -28.99
N GLN A 227 10.33 9.05 -27.91
CA GLN A 227 11.63 8.92 -27.27
C GLN A 227 11.62 7.80 -26.20
N PRO A 228 12.77 7.18 -25.91
CA PRO A 228 12.89 6.25 -24.81
C PRO A 228 12.46 6.87 -23.48
N THR A 229 11.50 6.22 -22.82
CA THR A 229 10.98 6.62 -21.51
C THR A 229 11.85 6.11 -20.37
N HIS A 230 12.70 5.09 -20.62
CA HIS A 230 13.47 4.39 -19.59
C HIS A 230 12.60 3.87 -18.43
N TRP A 231 11.35 3.52 -18.75
CA TRP A 231 10.39 2.95 -17.82
C TRP A 231 10.17 1.46 -18.14
N ASN A 232 9.88 0.65 -17.13
CA ASN A 232 9.60 -0.78 -17.29
C ASN A 232 8.22 -1.07 -17.91
N LYS A 233 7.40 -0.03 -18.14
CA LYS A 233 6.10 -0.09 -18.80
C LYS A 233 6.00 1.01 -19.86
N THR A 234 4.91 0.97 -20.63
CA THR A 234 4.47 2.07 -21.51
C THR A 234 3.20 2.70 -20.96
N LEU A 235 2.92 3.97 -21.30
CA LEU A 235 1.66 4.61 -20.91
C LEU A 235 0.43 3.83 -21.43
N ARG A 236 0.53 3.20 -22.61
CA ARG A 236 -0.56 2.36 -23.13
C ARG A 236 -0.87 1.17 -22.22
N GLN A 237 0.14 0.45 -21.76
CA GLN A 237 -0.02 -0.65 -20.80
C GLN A 237 -0.49 -0.16 -19.43
N TYR A 238 -0.07 1.03 -19.03
CA TYR A 238 -0.49 1.61 -17.75
C TYR A 238 -1.96 2.03 -17.74
N TYR A 239 -2.44 2.59 -18.85
CA TYR A 239 -3.84 2.98 -19.02
C TYR A 239 -4.75 1.77 -19.25
N TYR A 240 -4.40 0.88 -20.17
CA TYR A 240 -5.26 -0.23 -20.57
C TYR A 240 -4.73 -1.54 -20.00
N ARG A 241 -5.30 -1.94 -18.86
CA ARG A 241 -4.91 -3.12 -18.10
C ARG A 241 -5.86 -4.28 -18.37
N ASP A 242 -5.39 -5.49 -18.11
CA ASP A 242 -6.25 -6.68 -18.14
C ASP A 242 -7.26 -6.66 -16.97
N ARG A 243 -8.41 -7.32 -17.14
CA ARG A 243 -9.40 -7.49 -16.05
C ARG A 243 -8.77 -8.18 -14.84
N TRP A 244 -7.94 -9.19 -15.10
CA TRP A 244 -7.26 -9.98 -14.09
C TRP A 244 -5.76 -9.92 -14.34
N GLU A 245 -5.01 -9.50 -13.33
CA GLU A 245 -3.56 -9.50 -13.34
C GLU A 245 -3.05 -10.40 -12.22
N LEU A 246 -2.36 -11.49 -12.57
CA LEU A 246 -1.73 -12.41 -11.63
C LEU A 246 -0.21 -12.33 -11.77
N PHE A 247 0.49 -12.12 -10.66
CA PHE A 247 1.95 -12.01 -10.65
C PHE A 247 2.57 -12.99 -9.65
N ASP A 248 3.73 -13.53 -9.99
CA ASP A 248 4.67 -14.17 -9.05
C ASP A 248 5.77 -13.16 -8.71
N CYS A 249 5.59 -12.43 -7.61
CA CYS A 249 6.47 -11.35 -7.18
C CYS A 249 7.87 -11.85 -6.77
N SER A 250 8.09 -13.16 -6.61
CA SER A 250 9.41 -13.72 -6.33
C SER A 250 10.27 -13.83 -7.59
N ARG A 251 9.63 -14.07 -8.75
CA ARG A 251 10.29 -14.22 -10.05
C ARG A 251 10.23 -12.95 -10.88
N ASP A 252 9.15 -12.19 -10.74
CA ASP A 252 8.95 -10.89 -11.37
C ASP A 252 8.61 -9.85 -10.30
N PRO A 253 9.63 -9.31 -9.61
CA PRO A 253 9.43 -8.24 -8.63
C PRO A 253 8.85 -6.95 -9.22
N SER A 254 8.86 -6.83 -10.56
CA SER A 254 8.40 -5.65 -11.29
C SER A 254 6.94 -5.70 -11.73
N GLU A 255 6.26 -6.83 -11.51
CA GLU A 255 4.84 -7.04 -11.84
C GLU A 255 4.54 -6.62 -13.29
N SER A 256 5.38 -7.13 -14.19
CA SER A 256 5.42 -6.83 -15.62
C SER A 256 4.84 -7.95 -16.49
N HIS A 257 4.86 -9.19 -16.00
CA HIS A 257 4.37 -10.37 -16.71
C HIS A 257 3.10 -10.95 -16.08
N ASN A 258 1.96 -10.74 -16.74
CA ASN A 258 0.67 -11.24 -16.28
C ASN A 258 0.54 -12.76 -16.53
N LEU A 259 0.37 -13.52 -15.46
CA LEU A 259 0.20 -14.98 -15.44
C LEU A 259 -1.27 -15.43 -15.48
N ALA A 260 -2.23 -14.51 -15.39
CA ALA A 260 -3.66 -14.85 -15.37
C ALA A 260 -4.13 -15.65 -16.61
N PRO A 261 -3.65 -15.38 -17.85
CA PRO A 261 -4.01 -16.19 -19.01
C PRO A 261 -3.26 -17.52 -19.13
N ASP A 262 -2.24 -17.77 -18.29
CA ASP A 262 -1.44 -18.99 -18.37
C ASP A 262 -2.14 -20.18 -17.68
N PRO A 263 -2.50 -21.25 -18.41
CA PRO A 263 -3.21 -22.40 -17.85
C PRO A 263 -2.43 -23.13 -16.75
N ARG A 264 -1.09 -23.01 -16.71
CA ARG A 264 -0.25 -23.59 -15.65
C ARG A 264 -0.53 -22.96 -14.29
N TYR A 265 -1.02 -21.73 -14.26
CA TYR A 265 -1.34 -20.98 -13.04
C TYR A 265 -2.83 -20.98 -12.70
N ALA A 266 -3.68 -21.71 -13.45
CA ALA A 266 -5.13 -21.74 -13.25
C ALA A 266 -5.54 -22.14 -11.81
N GLY A 267 -4.84 -23.10 -11.21
CA GLY A 267 -5.09 -23.50 -9.81
C GLY A 267 -4.81 -22.38 -8.81
N VAL A 268 -3.70 -21.66 -8.97
CA VAL A 268 -3.34 -20.50 -8.14
C VAL A 268 -4.34 -19.36 -8.35
N PHE A 269 -4.71 -19.08 -9.60
CA PHE A 269 -5.71 -18.08 -9.93
C PHE A 269 -7.05 -18.34 -9.22
N GLN A 270 -7.58 -19.57 -9.31
CA GLN A 270 -8.87 -19.90 -8.69
C GLN A 270 -8.81 -19.85 -7.15
N LEU A 271 -7.69 -20.28 -6.55
CA LEU A 271 -7.48 -20.17 -5.12
C LEU A 271 -7.55 -18.71 -4.65
N LEU A 272 -6.79 -17.82 -5.29
CA LEU A 272 -6.75 -16.40 -4.94
C LEU A 272 -8.07 -15.70 -5.22
N ARG A 273 -8.70 -15.99 -6.36
CA ARG A 273 -10.03 -15.46 -6.69
C ARG A 273 -11.07 -15.85 -5.63
N THR A 274 -11.03 -17.09 -5.16
CA THR A 274 -11.94 -17.59 -4.10
C THR A 274 -11.69 -16.87 -2.78
N GLN A 275 -10.42 -16.69 -2.38
CA GLN A 275 -10.07 -15.95 -1.17
C GLN A 275 -10.52 -14.49 -1.24
N LEU A 276 -10.27 -13.82 -2.36
CA LEU A 276 -10.67 -12.44 -2.59
C LEU A 276 -12.19 -12.28 -2.51
N LEU A 277 -12.95 -13.13 -3.22
CA LEU A 277 -14.41 -13.10 -3.21
C LEU A 277 -14.98 -13.36 -1.81
N LYS A 278 -14.40 -14.31 -1.06
CA LYS A 278 -14.79 -14.56 0.32
C LYS A 278 -14.60 -13.30 1.18
N TRP A 279 -13.43 -12.66 1.10
CA TRP A 279 -13.15 -11.44 1.86
C TRP A 279 -14.09 -10.29 1.49
N GLN A 280 -14.43 -10.13 0.21
CA GLN A 280 -15.43 -9.15 -0.25
C GLN A 280 -16.81 -9.41 0.38
N TRP A 281 -17.27 -10.67 0.45
CA TRP A 281 -18.53 -11.02 1.11
C TRP A 281 -18.49 -10.78 2.62
N ASP A 282 -17.41 -11.21 3.28
CA ASP A 282 -17.24 -11.06 4.72
C ASP A 282 -17.28 -9.57 5.10
N THR A 283 -16.63 -8.71 4.31
CA THR A 283 -16.59 -7.25 4.53
C THR A 283 -17.82 -6.50 4.00
N GLY A 284 -18.69 -7.14 3.21
CA GLY A 284 -19.90 -6.50 2.66
C GLY A 284 -19.61 -5.50 1.55
N ASP A 285 -18.65 -5.82 0.69
CA ASP A 285 -18.27 -5.01 -0.46
C ASP A 285 -19.46 -4.79 -1.43
N PRO A 286 -19.90 -3.54 -1.65
CA PRO A 286 -20.97 -3.24 -2.61
C PRO A 286 -20.64 -3.63 -4.06
N TRP A 287 -19.35 -3.77 -4.40
CA TRP A 287 -18.89 -4.14 -5.74
C TRP A 287 -18.66 -5.65 -5.92
N VAL A 288 -19.06 -6.49 -4.95
CA VAL A 288 -18.77 -7.94 -4.94
C VAL A 288 -19.23 -8.69 -6.20
N CYS A 289 -20.30 -8.23 -6.85
CA CYS A 289 -20.82 -8.84 -8.09
C CYS A 289 -20.39 -8.09 -9.37
N ALA A 290 -19.76 -6.93 -9.24
CA ALA A 290 -19.36 -6.15 -10.41
C ALA A 290 -18.09 -6.73 -11.06
N PRO A 291 -17.89 -6.55 -12.38
CA PRO A 291 -18.72 -5.78 -13.33
C PRO A 291 -19.73 -6.63 -14.14
N ASP A 292 -19.76 -7.94 -13.96
CA ASP A 292 -20.50 -8.92 -14.77
C ASP A 292 -21.88 -9.29 -14.20
N ALA A 293 -22.16 -8.89 -12.95
CA ALA A 293 -23.40 -9.20 -12.26
C ALA A 293 -23.90 -8.07 -11.35
N VAL A 294 -25.17 -8.17 -10.96
CA VAL A 294 -25.84 -7.30 -9.99
C VAL A 294 -26.01 -8.04 -8.67
N LEU A 295 -25.82 -7.33 -7.55
CA LEU A 295 -26.06 -7.85 -6.22
C LEU A 295 -27.56 -7.83 -5.88
N GLU A 296 -28.17 -9.00 -5.73
CA GLU A 296 -29.56 -9.21 -5.29
C GLU A 296 -29.59 -10.07 -4.03
N GLU A 297 -29.61 -9.42 -2.85
CA GLU A 297 -29.47 -10.11 -1.55
C GLU A 297 -30.60 -11.10 -1.23
N LYS A 298 -31.77 -10.95 -1.87
CA LYS A 298 -32.96 -11.77 -1.65
C LYS A 298 -32.99 -13.07 -2.47
N LEU A 299 -32.10 -13.21 -3.45
CA LEU A 299 -32.08 -14.34 -4.39
C LEU A 299 -30.86 -15.23 -4.17
N SER A 300 -30.94 -16.45 -4.73
CA SER A 300 -29.81 -17.39 -4.78
C SER A 300 -29.60 -17.86 -6.23
N PRO A 301 -28.39 -17.72 -6.82
CA PRO A 301 -27.23 -17.01 -6.26
C PRO A 301 -27.48 -15.50 -6.15
N ARG A 302 -26.78 -14.85 -5.20
CA ARG A 302 -26.90 -13.40 -4.92
C ARG A 302 -26.36 -12.52 -6.04
N CYS A 303 -25.32 -12.97 -6.75
CA CYS A 303 -24.85 -12.27 -7.95
C CYS A 303 -25.65 -12.76 -9.16
N ARG A 304 -26.41 -11.85 -9.80
CA ARG A 304 -27.25 -12.11 -10.96
C ARG A 304 -26.54 -11.66 -12.24
N PRO A 305 -26.28 -12.56 -13.21
CA PRO A 305 -25.52 -12.21 -14.40
C PRO A 305 -26.23 -11.13 -15.23
N LEU A 306 -25.44 -10.19 -15.77
CA LEU A 306 -25.94 -9.14 -16.68
C LEU A 306 -25.92 -9.56 -18.14
N HIS A 307 -25.16 -10.60 -18.51
CA HIS A 307 -24.89 -10.98 -19.90
C HIS A 307 -24.35 -9.81 -20.74
N ASN A 308 -23.46 -9.00 -20.15
CA ASN A 308 -22.92 -7.77 -20.72
C ASN A 308 -21.55 -7.95 -21.42
N GLU A 309 -21.31 -9.15 -21.99
CA GLU A 309 -20.08 -9.49 -22.72
C GLU A 309 -18.80 -9.37 -21.88
N LEU A 310 -18.90 -9.64 -20.58
CA LEU A 310 -17.81 -9.71 -19.61
C LEU A 310 -17.73 -11.07 -18.94
#